data_AF-A0A520Y4G6-F1
#
_entry.id   AF-A0A520Y4G6-F1
#
_cell.length_a   1.000
_cell.length_b   1.000
_cell.length_c   1.000
_cell.angle_alpha   90.00
_cell.angle_beta   90.00
_cell.angle_gamma   90.00
#
_symmetry.space_group_name_H-M   'P 1'
#
loop_
_entity.id
_entity.type
_entity.pdbx_description
1 polymer ?
#
loop_
_entity_poly.entity_id
_entity_poly.type
_entity_poly.pdbx_seq_one_letter_code
_entity_poly.pdbx_strand_id
1 'polypeptide(L)' 'MNVGATELIVILLLLAFLAVPLGLMIWAITDLLRYDDAAWERAAQHKVSWLLIVIIVGFLGPLIYLLSIRPKLEAAAS' A
#
# COMPACT_ATOMS: atom_id res chain seq x y z
N MET A 1 29.18 -22.84 4.81
CA MET A 1 28.84 -22.73 3.38
C MET A 1 29.17 -21.32 2.93
N ASN A 2 30.05 -21.15 1.95
CA ASN A 2 30.28 -19.85 1.33
C ASN A 2 29.16 -19.61 0.32
N VAL A 3 28.34 -18.59 0.54
CA VAL A 3 27.29 -18.20 -0.42
C VAL A 3 27.99 -17.53 -1.59
N GLY A 4 27.84 -18.08 -2.81
CA GLY A 4 28.36 -17.45 -4.01
C GLY A 4 27.59 -16.18 -4.37
N ALA A 5 28.16 -15.36 -5.26
CA ALA A 5 27.56 -14.09 -5.66
C ALA A 5 26.17 -14.29 -6.30
N THR A 6 25.99 -15.35 -7.09
CA THR A 6 24.72 -15.68 -7.74
C THR A 6 23.65 -16.05 -6.73
N GLU A 7 23.97 -16.89 -5.75
CA GLU A 7 23.05 -17.29 -4.68
C GLU A 7 22.64 -16.09 -3.83
N LEU A 8 23.58 -15.18 -3.54
CA LEU A 8 23.29 -13.95 -2.82
C LEU A 8 22.29 -13.07 -3.59
N ILE A 9 22.49 -12.89 -4.90
CA ILE A 9 21.56 -12.11 -5.74
C ILE A 9 20.17 -12.74 -5.72
N VAL A 10 20.07 -14.05 -5.88
CA VAL A 10 18.76 -14.76 -5.84
C VAL A 10 18.08 -14.56 -4.49
N ILE A 11 18.81 -14.69 -3.39
CA ILE A 11 18.26 -14.45 -2.04
C ILE A 11 17.75 -13.01 -1.89
N LEU A 12 18.52 -12.02 -2.34
CA LEU A 12 18.11 -10.62 -2.25
C LEU A 12 16.87 -10.32 -3.10
N LEU A 13 16.77 -10.91 -4.30
CA LEU A 13 15.59 -10.76 -5.16
C LEU A 13 14.35 -11.40 -4.52
N LEU A 14 14.49 -12.58 -3.92
CA LEU A 14 13.39 -13.23 -3.20
C LEU A 14 12.95 -12.41 -1.97
N LEU A 15 13.91 -11.87 -1.22
CA LEU A 15 13.62 -10.98 -0.09
C LEU A 15 12.92 -9.72 -0.56
N ALA A 16 13.38 -9.08 -1.65
CA ALA A 16 12.74 -7.89 -2.21
C ALA A 16 11.31 -8.20 -2.70
N PHE A 17 11.13 -9.32 -3.39
CA PHE A 17 9.83 -9.77 -3.89
C PHE A 17 8.80 -9.97 -2.76
N LEU A 18 9.24 -10.40 -1.57
CA LEU A 18 8.38 -10.55 -0.40
C LEU A 18 8.21 -9.25 0.39
N ALA A 19 9.30 -8.50 0.60
CA ALA A 19 9.32 -7.32 1.44
C ALA A 19 8.62 -6.11 0.79
N VAL A 20 8.77 -5.93 -0.53
CA VAL A 20 8.20 -4.76 -1.23
C VAL A 20 6.67 -4.75 -1.17
N PRO A 21 5.94 -5.84 -1.50
CA PRO A 21 4.48 -5.86 -1.39
C PRO A 21 3.99 -5.62 0.04
N LEU A 22 4.66 -6.21 1.04
CA LEU A 22 4.31 -6.02 2.43
C LEU A 22 4.54 -4.57 2.88
N GLY A 23 5.69 -3.99 2.53
CA GLY A 23 6.00 -2.59 2.83
C GLY A 23 5.00 -1.64 2.20
N LEU A 24 4.62 -1.88 0.94
CA LEU A 24 3.63 -1.08 0.23
C LEU A 24 2.23 -1.20 0.85
N MET A 25 1.83 -2.40 1.27
CA MET A 25 0.56 -2.64 1.95
C MET A 25 0.52 -1.93 3.31
N ILE A 26 1.56 -2.08 4.13
CA ILE A 26 1.66 -1.39 5.43
C ILE A 26 1.60 0.12 5.23
N TRP A 27 2.38 0.65 4.29
CA TRP A 27 2.37 2.07 3.95
C TRP A 27 0.96 2.55 3.57
N ALA A 28 0.27 1.86 2.66
CA ALA A 28 -1.06 2.26 2.21
C ALA A 28 -2.09 2.22 3.34
N ILE A 29 -2.03 1.23 4.23
CA ILE A 29 -2.90 1.17 5.42
C ILE A 29 -2.62 2.35 6.34
N THR A 30 -1.35 2.66 6.64
CA THR A 30 -0.99 3.79 7.52
C THR A 30 -1.41 5.14 6.92
N ASP A 31 -1.27 5.31 5.60
CA ASP A 31 -1.68 6.53 4.88
C ASP A 31 -3.20 6.67 4.88
N LEU A 32 -3.95 5.62 4.56
CA LEU A 32 -5.43 5.60 4.61
C LEU A 32 -5.99 5.93 6.00
N LEU A 33 -5.39 5.37 7.05
CA LEU A 33 -5.82 5.59 8.44
C LEU A 33 -5.50 7.00 8.96
N ARG A 34 -4.60 7.74 8.31
CA ARG A 34 -4.26 9.12 8.66
C ARG A 34 -5.40 10.10 8.39
N TYR A 35 -6.26 9.81 7.41
CA TYR A 35 -7.39 10.67 7.06
C TYR A 35 -8.58 10.41 7.99
N ASP A 36 -9.17 11.47 8.52
CA ASP A 36 -10.37 11.39 9.35
C ASP A 36 -11.62 11.05 8.51
N ASP A 37 -12.71 10.65 9.17
CA ASP A 37 -13.92 10.22 8.46
C ASP A 37 -14.54 11.38 7.65
N ALA A 38 -14.37 12.63 8.09
CA ALA A 38 -14.82 13.80 7.36
C ALA A 38 -14.12 13.98 6.00
N ALA A 39 -12.82 13.69 5.90
CA ALA A 39 -12.12 13.70 4.61
C ALA A 39 -12.64 12.59 3.67
N TRP A 40 -12.95 11.41 4.20
CA TRP A 40 -13.52 10.31 3.42
C TRP A 40 -14.93 10.62 2.90
N GLU A 41 -15.77 11.22 3.74
CA GLU A 41 -17.10 11.70 3.36
C GLU A 41 -17.02 12.79 2.29
N ARG A 42 -16.15 13.79 2.46
CA ARG A 42 -15.92 14.86 1.46
C ARG A 42 -15.40 14.31 0.13
N ALA A 43 -14.59 13.25 0.15
CA ALA A 43 -14.12 12.56 -1.04
C ALA A 43 -15.18 11.64 -1.70
N ALA A 44 -16.36 11.50 -1.08
CA ALA A 44 -17.40 10.55 -1.48
C ALA A 44 -16.88 9.11 -1.61
N GLN A 45 -16.07 8.67 -0.63
CA GLN A 45 -15.47 7.34 -0.57
C GLN A 45 -15.66 6.70 0.81
N HIS A 46 -15.56 5.37 0.89
CA HIS A 46 -15.68 4.64 2.16
C HIS A 46 -14.32 4.08 2.61
N LYS A 47 -13.84 4.53 3.77
CA LYS A 47 -12.56 4.10 4.37
C LYS A 47 -12.45 2.58 4.50
N VAL A 48 -13.48 1.94 5.06
CA VAL A 48 -13.47 0.49 5.31
C VAL A 48 -13.40 -0.30 4.00
N SER A 49 -14.13 0.13 2.96
CA SER A 49 -14.06 -0.51 1.65
C SER A 49 -12.65 -0.44 1.05
N TRP A 50 -11.98 0.70 1.17
CA TRP A 50 -10.62 0.86 0.68
C TRP A 50 -9.57 0.10 1.51
N LEU A 51 -9.76 0.00 2.82
CA LEU A 51 -8.95 -0.87 3.67
C LEU A 51 -9.05 -2.34 3.21
N LEU A 52 -10.27 -2.82 2.94
CA LEU A 52 -10.49 -4.18 2.43
C LEU A 52 -9.87 -4.39 1.05
N ILE A 53 -10.00 -3.43 0.14
CA ILE A 53 -9.36 -3.49 -1.18
C ILE A 53 -7.84 -3.60 -1.05
N VAL A 54 -7.22 -2.76 -0.21
CA VAL A 54 -5.78 -2.78 0.03
C VAL A 54 -5.30 -4.15 0.53
N ILE A 55 -6.06 -4.80 1.41
CA ILE A 55 -5.69 -6.10 1.99
C ILE A 55 -5.96 -7.26 1.01
N ILE A 56 -7.16 -7.31 0.42
CA ILE A 56 -7.61 -8.47 -0.37
C ILE A 56 -6.96 -8.50 -1.75
N VAL A 57 -6.80 -7.34 -2.38
CA VAL A 57 -6.21 -7.23 -3.72
C VAL A 57 -4.68 -7.38 -3.67
N GLY A 58 -4.10 -7.40 -2.46
CA GLY A 58 -2.67 -7.60 -2.25
C GLY A 58 -1.88 -6.46 -2.89
N PHE A 59 -0.77 -6.79 -3.57
CA PHE A 59 0.15 -5.81 -4.17
C PHE A 59 -0.52 -4.73 -5.03
N LEU A 60 -1.59 -5.06 -5.76
CA LEU A 60 -2.28 -4.11 -6.63
C LEU A 60 -3.18 -3.13 -5.86
N GLY A 61 -3.69 -3.52 -4.69
CA GLY A 61 -4.59 -2.69 -3.87
C GLY A 61 -3.96 -1.35 -3.47
N PRO A 62 -2.78 -1.34 -2.82
CA PRO A 62 -2.01 -0.13 -2.52
C PRO A 62 -1.70 0.75 -3.73
N LEU A 63 -1.37 0.15 -4.89
CA LEU A 63 -1.09 0.90 -6.11
C LEU A 63 -2.33 1.63 -6.62
N ILE A 64 -3.47 0.94 -6.63
CA ILE A 64 -4.75 1.54 -7.02
C ILE A 64 -5.11 2.66 -6.04
N TYR A 65 -4.98 2.43 -4.73
CA TYR A 65 -5.22 3.44 -3.70
C TYR A 65 -4.36 4.70 -3.93
N LEU A 66 -3.05 4.50 -4.12
CA LEU A 66 -2.08 5.58 -4.33
C LEU A 66 -2.44 6.45 -5.54
N LEU A 67 -2.82 5.84 -6.66
CA LEU A 67 -3.06 6.55 -7.92
C LEU A 67 -4.47 7.14 -8.04
N SER A 68 -5.47 6.57 -7.36
CA SER A 68 -6.88 6.95 -7.59
C SER A 68 -7.57 7.61 -6.40
N ILE A 69 -7.19 7.27 -5.16
CA ILE A 69 -7.91 7.69 -3.95
C ILE A 69 -7.13 8.67 -3.12
N ARG A 70 -5.82 8.42 -2.93
CA ARG A 70 -4.96 9.31 -2.16
C ARG A 70 -5.04 10.78 -2.64
N PRO A 71 -5.03 11.10 -3.96
CA PRO A 71 -5.17 12.48 -4.41
C PRO A 71 -6.53 13.10 -4.04
N LYS A 72 -7.61 12.31 -4.02
CA LYS A 72 -8.94 12.77 -3.63
C LYS A 72 -9.00 13.08 -2.13
N LEU A 73 -8.38 12.23 -1.31
CA LEU A 73 -8.29 12.43 0.13
C LEU A 73 -7.40 13.63 0.49
N GLU A 74 -6.30 13.85 -0.23
CA GLU A 74 -5.47 15.04 -0.06
C GLU A 74 -6.25 16.32 -0.37
N ALA A 75 -6.97 16.36 -1.50
CA ALA A 75 -7.83 17.49 -1.86
C ALA A 75 -9.01 17.69 -0.91
N ALA A 76 -9.52 16.60 -0.34
CA ALA A 76 -10.60 16.60 0.63
C ALA A 76 -10.10 16.74 2.08
N ALA A 77 -8.80 16.90 2.34
CA ALA A 77 -8.26 17.13 3.68
C ALA A 77 -7.84 18.58 3.90
N SER A 78 -7.56 19.32 2.81
CA SER A 78 -7.48 20.79 2.81
C SER A 78 -8.82 21.45 3.09
#